data_AF-A0A2T1K6L8-F1
#
_entry.id   AF-A0A2T1K6L8-F1
#
_cell.length_a   1.000
_cell.length_b   1.000
_cell.length_c   1.000
_cell.angle_alpha   90.00
_cell.angle_beta   90.00
_cell.angle_gamma   90.00
#
_symmetry.space_group_name_H-M   'P 1'
#
loop_
_entity.id
_entity.type
_entity.pdbx_description
1 polymer ?
#
loop_
_entity_poly.entity_id
_entity_poly.type
_entity_poly.pdbx_seq_one_letter_code
_entity_poly.pdbx_strand_id
1 'polypeptide(L)'
;MNLTQPTRSSAFCFMPPHNHMVPDDYPVKFQPYWESVNKLQLNADFDPELIKNNYKSTLHFVDNLIGSVLDDLMGRDLLDQTVVMITGDHGQEFNDYGKNYWGHGSNFGDYQLRVPMVVHWPNKPAQRIDYRTENFDIAPTLMGDLLGCQSSDPSHYATGNGLFEPQERPWSIAHSYMDYALLTKELAVVTHASGNVDVVSRSLEPVRNYELKPSIAIRVLEEISRFYE
;
A
#
# COMPACT_ATOMS: atom_id res chain seq x y z
N MET A 1 -35.52 -20.88 10.27
CA MET A 1 -34.54 -19.87 9.81
C MET A 1 -34.17 -19.04 11.03
N ASN A 2 -33.04 -19.34 11.66
CA ASN A 2 -32.51 -18.49 12.72
C ASN A 2 -31.94 -17.25 12.04
N LEU A 3 -32.53 -16.09 12.31
CA LEU A 3 -31.93 -14.79 12.03
C LEU A 3 -30.65 -14.72 12.85
N THR A 4 -29.51 -14.89 12.19
CA THR A 4 -28.18 -14.70 12.75
C THR A 4 -28.12 -13.30 13.34
N GLN A 5 -27.63 -13.20 14.58
CA GLN A 5 -27.34 -11.91 15.19
C GLN A 5 -26.45 -11.10 14.22
N PRO A 6 -26.68 -9.78 14.07
CA PRO A 6 -25.80 -8.96 13.26
C PRO A 6 -24.40 -9.05 13.88
N THR A 7 -23.46 -9.69 13.17
CA THR A 7 -22.03 -9.52 13.46
C THR A 7 -21.78 -8.03 13.36
N ARG A 8 -21.34 -7.42 14.46
CA ARG A 8 -20.88 -6.02 14.47
C ARG A 8 -19.53 -5.98 13.76
N SER A 9 -19.57 -6.12 12.44
CA SER A 9 -18.39 -6.12 11.59
C SER A 9 -17.89 -4.69 11.43
N SER A 10 -16.92 -4.31 12.25
CA SER A 10 -16.16 -3.06 12.08
C SER A 10 -14.83 -3.39 11.42
N ALA A 11 -14.41 -2.56 10.47
CA ALA A 11 -13.10 -2.64 9.84
C ALA A 11 -12.39 -1.30 10.05
N PHE A 12 -11.17 -1.35 10.59
CA PHE A 12 -10.30 -0.20 10.74
C PHE A 12 -9.14 -0.35 9.76
N CYS A 13 -8.81 0.72 9.05
CA CYS A 13 -7.66 0.83 8.16
C CYS A 13 -6.79 1.98 8.65
N PHE A 14 -5.50 1.71 8.87
CA PHE A 14 -4.52 2.72 9.25
C PHE A 14 -3.72 3.16 8.01
N MET A 15 -3.31 4.43 7.98
CA MET A 15 -2.61 5.06 6.85
C MET A 15 -1.22 5.53 7.29
N PRO A 16 -0.19 5.44 6.45
CA PRO A 16 1.18 5.68 6.85
C PRO A 16 1.43 7.17 7.16
N PRO A 17 2.40 7.47 8.04
CA PRO A 17 2.67 8.85 8.41
C PRO A 17 3.30 9.62 7.25
N HIS A 18 2.58 10.61 6.75
CA HIS A 18 3.09 11.57 5.75
C HIS A 18 4.06 12.60 6.36
N ASN A 19 3.97 12.79 7.68
CA ASN A 19 4.79 13.72 8.43
C ASN A 19 5.95 13.00 9.13
N HIS A 20 7.13 13.59 9.11
CA HIS A 20 8.36 13.05 9.73
C HIS A 20 8.60 13.70 11.10
N MET A 21 7.50 14.01 11.79
CA MET A 21 7.51 14.67 13.09
C MET A 21 6.61 13.90 14.05
N VAL A 22 6.98 13.93 15.32
CA VAL A 22 6.19 13.46 16.46
C VAL A 22 5.64 14.68 17.21
N PRO A 23 4.58 14.53 18.03
CA PRO A 23 4.14 15.60 18.92
C PRO A 23 5.26 16.13 19.83
N ASP A 24 5.18 17.40 20.21
CA ASP A 24 6.22 18.07 21.02
C ASP A 24 6.45 17.40 22.40
N ASP A 25 5.42 16.74 22.93
CA ASP A 25 5.46 16.00 24.19
C ASP A 25 5.93 14.53 24.04
N TYR A 26 6.25 14.10 22.81
CA TYR A 26 6.70 12.74 22.53
C TYR A 26 8.22 12.67 22.32
N PRO A 27 8.93 11.74 23.00
CA PRO A 27 10.38 11.64 22.86
C PRO A 27 10.78 11.11 21.48
N VAL A 28 11.67 11.83 20.79
CA VAL A 28 12.31 11.35 19.56
C VAL A 28 13.22 10.17 19.90
N LYS A 29 12.78 8.96 19.54
CA LYS A 29 13.40 7.71 19.98
C LYS A 29 14.70 7.36 19.25
N PHE A 30 14.81 7.70 17.97
CA PHE A 30 15.94 7.29 17.13
C PHE A 30 16.85 8.48 16.81
N GLN A 31 18.16 8.25 16.92
CA GLN A 31 19.21 9.26 16.81
C GLN A 31 20.33 8.73 15.90
N PRO A 32 21.04 9.59 15.13
CA PRO A 32 20.77 11.01 14.95
C PRO A 32 19.50 11.25 14.11
N TYR A 33 18.83 12.38 14.30
CA TYR A 33 17.65 12.78 13.52
C TYR A 33 17.84 14.18 12.96
N TRP A 34 16.98 14.54 12.02
CA TRP A 34 16.93 15.86 11.42
C TRP A 34 15.97 16.75 12.21
N GLU A 35 16.51 17.70 12.99
CA GLU A 35 15.73 18.57 13.88
C GLU A 35 14.65 19.39 13.15
N SER A 36 14.99 19.94 11.98
CA SER A 36 14.07 20.74 11.16
C SER A 36 14.02 20.18 9.75
N VAL A 37 13.03 19.33 9.49
CA VAL A 37 12.83 18.69 8.19
C VAL A 37 12.52 19.75 7.12
N ASN A 38 13.49 20.03 6.26
CA ASN A 38 13.32 20.87 5.09
C ASN A 38 13.52 20.05 3.82
N LYS A 39 12.43 19.55 3.23
CA LYS A 39 12.47 18.69 2.04
C LYS A 39 13.26 19.27 0.86
N LEU A 40 13.46 20.60 0.79
CA LEU A 40 14.29 21.25 -0.24
C LEU A 40 15.79 20.96 -0.10
N GLN A 41 16.25 20.48 1.06
CA GLN A 41 17.64 20.10 1.29
C GLN A 41 17.95 18.67 0.84
N LEU A 42 16.93 17.86 0.51
CA LEU A 42 17.12 16.49 0.06
C LEU A 42 17.77 16.49 -1.33
N ASN A 43 18.90 15.79 -1.43
CA ASN A 43 19.68 15.65 -2.65
C ASN A 43 20.50 14.35 -2.58
N ALA A 44 21.28 14.05 -3.63
CA ALA A 44 22.04 12.81 -3.71
C ALA A 44 23.09 12.62 -2.60
N ASP A 45 23.60 13.71 -2.02
CA ASP A 45 24.62 13.72 -0.97
C ASP A 45 24.04 13.82 0.44
N PHE A 46 22.70 13.93 0.58
CA PHE A 46 22.03 14.01 1.87
C PHE A 46 22.13 12.67 2.60
N ASP A 47 22.45 12.69 3.91
CA ASP A 47 22.49 11.48 4.74
C ASP A 47 21.06 10.95 4.99
N PRO A 48 20.66 9.82 4.37
CA PRO A 48 19.31 9.29 4.51
C PRO A 48 19.02 8.83 5.94
N GLU A 49 20.02 8.53 6.77
CA GLU A 49 19.79 8.01 8.11
C GLU A 49 19.09 9.03 9.02
N LEU A 50 19.34 10.33 8.81
CA LEU A 50 18.69 11.41 9.56
C LEU A 50 17.17 11.35 9.39
N ILE A 51 16.69 11.41 8.14
CA ILE A 51 15.25 11.37 7.84
C ILE A 51 14.64 9.99 8.09
N LYS A 52 15.40 8.90 7.92
CA LYS A 52 14.97 7.54 8.31
C LYS A 52 14.71 7.46 9.81
N ASN A 53 15.52 8.10 10.65
CA ASN A 53 15.32 8.11 12.10
C ASN A 53 14.15 9.01 12.54
N ASN A 54 13.91 10.13 11.85
CA ASN A 54 12.63 10.86 12.00
C ASN A 54 11.44 9.94 11.70
N TYR A 55 11.47 9.23 10.56
CA TYR A 55 10.41 8.33 10.15
C TYR A 55 10.20 7.18 11.15
N LYS A 56 11.27 6.52 11.61
CA LYS A 56 11.20 5.48 12.65
C LYS A 56 10.59 6.01 13.96
N SER A 57 10.91 7.25 14.34
CA SER A 57 10.34 7.88 15.53
C SER A 57 8.84 8.13 15.38
N THR A 58 8.41 8.60 14.21
CA THR A 58 6.98 8.74 13.89
C THR A 58 6.28 7.39 13.84
N LEU A 59 6.89 6.36 13.24
CA LEU A 59 6.34 5.01 13.24
C LEU A 59 6.19 4.46 14.66
N HIS A 60 7.15 4.70 15.55
CA HIS A 60 7.05 4.28 16.94
C HIS A 60 5.91 5.01 17.67
N PHE A 61 5.67 6.29 17.38
CA PHE A 61 4.50 7.00 17.91
C PHE A 61 3.19 6.39 17.40
N VAL A 62 3.10 6.17 16.08
CA VAL A 62 1.96 5.52 15.43
C VAL A 62 1.70 4.12 16.00
N ASP A 63 2.74 3.32 16.19
CA ASP A 63 2.66 1.97 16.75
C ASP A 63 2.04 1.98 18.15
N ASN A 64 2.40 2.96 19.00
CA ASN A 64 1.77 3.15 20.31
C ASN A 64 0.29 3.54 20.22
N LEU A 65 -0.10 4.35 19.22
CA LEU A 65 -1.50 4.69 18.99
C LEU A 65 -2.31 3.48 18.52
N ILE A 66 -1.75 2.68 17.61
CA ILE A 66 -2.35 1.41 17.17
C ILE A 66 -2.51 0.48 18.38
N GLY A 67 -1.47 0.32 19.19
CA GLY A 67 -1.51 -0.46 20.43
C GLY A 67 -2.63 -0.01 21.35
N SER A 68 -2.79 1.30 21.56
CA SER A 68 -3.86 1.86 22.39
C SER A 68 -5.26 1.53 21.87
N VAL A 69 -5.47 1.53 20.55
CA VAL A 69 -6.75 1.14 19.93
C VAL A 69 -7.01 -0.36 20.11
N LEU A 70 -5.98 -1.19 19.92
CA LEU A 70 -6.09 -2.64 20.11
C LEU A 70 -6.36 -2.99 21.57
N ASP A 71 -5.68 -2.34 22.51
CA ASP A 71 -5.87 -2.50 23.95
C ASP A 71 -7.29 -2.12 24.37
N ASP A 72 -7.87 -1.04 23.83
CA ASP A 72 -9.26 -0.65 24.08
C ASP A 72 -10.26 -1.68 23.52
N LEU A 73 -10.02 -2.22 22.32
CA LEU A 73 -10.84 -3.30 21.76
C LEU A 73 -10.78 -4.57 22.60
N MET A 74 -9.58 -4.94 23.10
CA MET A 74 -9.41 -6.09 23.99
C MET A 74 -10.08 -5.86 25.35
N GLY A 75 -9.87 -4.68 25.97
CA GLY A 75 -10.46 -4.34 27.27
C GLY A 75 -11.99 -4.26 27.28
N ARG A 76 -12.62 -4.15 26.10
CA ARG A 76 -14.07 -4.16 25.90
C ARG A 76 -14.62 -5.49 25.38
N ASP A 77 -13.79 -6.52 25.26
CA ASP A 77 -14.14 -7.83 24.67
C ASP A 77 -14.70 -7.71 23.23
N LEU A 78 -14.26 -6.71 22.46
CA LEU A 78 -14.73 -6.45 21.09
C LEU A 78 -13.82 -7.04 20.01
N LEU A 79 -12.58 -7.37 20.35
CA LEU A 79 -11.59 -7.84 19.36
C LEU A 79 -12.03 -9.13 18.66
N ASP A 80 -12.70 -10.05 19.37
CA ASP A 80 -13.19 -11.31 18.83
C ASP A 80 -14.38 -11.16 17.87
N GLN A 81 -14.95 -9.96 17.77
CA GLN A 81 -16.05 -9.63 16.86
C GLN A 81 -15.66 -8.59 15.81
N THR A 82 -14.39 -8.17 15.78
CA THR A 82 -13.90 -7.07 14.95
C THR A 82 -12.85 -7.57 13.97
N VAL A 83 -12.95 -7.16 12.70
CA VAL A 83 -11.86 -7.35 11.74
C VAL A 83 -10.95 -6.13 11.82
N VAL A 84 -9.65 -6.35 12.01
CA VAL A 84 -8.66 -5.26 12.06
C VAL A 84 -7.67 -5.44 10.92
N MET A 85 -7.50 -4.40 10.09
CA MET A 85 -6.54 -4.38 8.99
C MET A 85 -5.57 -3.21 9.16
N ILE A 86 -4.28 -3.50 9.28
CA ILE A 86 -3.24 -2.48 9.40
C ILE A 86 -2.41 -2.54 8.12
N THR A 87 -2.40 -1.44 7.37
CA THR A 87 -1.69 -1.34 6.08
C THR A 87 -1.13 0.07 5.87
N GLY A 88 -0.60 0.34 4.68
CA GLY A 88 -0.43 1.69 4.17
C GLY A 88 -0.99 1.84 2.75
N ASP A 89 -1.15 3.07 2.27
CA ASP A 89 -1.50 3.36 0.88
C ASP A 89 -0.27 3.42 -0.03
N HIS A 90 0.87 3.82 0.53
CA HIS A 90 2.17 3.86 -0.13
C HIS A 90 3.31 3.45 0.81
N GLY A 91 4.44 3.04 0.22
CA GLY A 91 5.73 2.92 0.89
C GLY A 91 6.43 4.27 1.01
N GLN A 92 7.59 4.31 1.66
CA GLN A 92 8.37 5.53 1.87
C GLN A 92 9.82 5.27 1.47
N GLU A 93 10.27 5.93 0.40
CA GLU A 93 11.64 5.84 -0.11
C GLU A 93 12.53 6.93 0.51
N PHE A 94 13.77 6.56 0.76
CA PHE A 94 14.83 7.41 1.30
C PHE A 94 16.08 7.32 0.43
N ASN A 95 15.88 7.50 -0.89
CA ASN A 95 16.90 7.34 -1.92
C ASN A 95 17.53 5.93 -1.95
N ASP A 96 16.72 4.90 -1.67
CA ASP A 96 17.20 3.52 -1.55
C ASP A 96 17.68 2.94 -2.89
N TYR A 97 17.27 3.52 -4.03
CA TYR A 97 17.83 3.21 -5.35
C TYR A 97 19.04 4.06 -5.76
N GLY A 98 19.45 5.06 -4.96
CA GLY A 98 20.55 5.97 -5.30
C GLY A 98 20.26 6.90 -6.49
N LYS A 99 18.98 7.10 -6.84
CA LYS A 99 18.52 7.90 -7.99
C LYS A 99 17.96 9.27 -7.60
N ASN A 100 18.20 9.69 -6.37
CA ASN A 100 17.70 10.91 -5.74
C ASN A 100 16.16 10.96 -5.63
N TYR A 101 15.52 9.81 -5.42
CA TYR A 101 14.10 9.73 -5.12
C TYR A 101 13.87 9.72 -3.61
N TRP A 102 13.04 10.63 -3.14
CA TRP A 102 12.72 10.78 -1.72
C TRP A 102 11.21 10.89 -1.56
N GLY A 103 10.63 10.15 -0.61
CA GLY A 103 9.18 10.14 -0.42
C GLY A 103 8.47 9.04 -1.19
N HIS A 104 7.32 9.41 -1.75
CA HIS A 104 6.40 8.55 -2.46
C HIS A 104 5.74 9.34 -3.60
N GLY A 105 5.14 8.63 -4.56
CA GLY A 105 4.45 9.22 -5.71
C GLY A 105 5.37 9.78 -6.80
N SER A 106 6.68 9.57 -6.71
CA SER A 106 7.66 10.01 -7.72
C SER A 106 8.15 8.89 -8.63
N ASN A 107 8.01 7.63 -8.21
CA ASN A 107 8.28 6.46 -9.05
C ASN A 107 7.41 5.28 -8.62
N PHE A 108 7.53 4.16 -9.35
CA PHE A 108 6.76 2.94 -9.14
C PHE A 108 7.63 1.75 -8.69
N GLY A 109 8.70 2.06 -7.95
CA GLY A 109 9.60 1.09 -7.32
C GLY A 109 9.02 0.49 -6.04
N ASP A 110 9.59 -0.62 -5.59
CA ASP A 110 9.08 -1.38 -4.45
C ASP A 110 9.11 -0.57 -3.15
N TYR A 111 10.08 0.32 -2.96
CA TYR A 111 10.15 1.18 -1.77
C TYR A 111 8.98 2.17 -1.66
N GLN A 112 8.37 2.57 -2.79
CA GLN A 112 7.20 3.46 -2.80
C GLN A 112 5.86 2.70 -2.89
N LEU A 113 5.86 1.45 -3.33
CA LEU A 113 4.63 0.67 -3.54
C LEU A 113 4.36 -0.39 -2.47
N ARG A 114 5.40 -0.97 -1.87
CA ARG A 114 5.24 -2.08 -0.93
C ARG A 114 4.90 -1.55 0.46
N VAL A 115 3.80 -2.04 1.00
CA VAL A 115 3.26 -1.68 2.31
C VAL A 115 3.12 -2.92 3.21
N PRO A 116 3.15 -2.77 4.54
CA PRO A 116 2.74 -3.85 5.43
C PRO A 116 1.26 -4.17 5.20
N MET A 117 0.85 -5.42 5.45
CA MET A 117 -0.55 -5.82 5.52
C MET A 117 -0.70 -6.83 6.64
N VAL A 118 -1.29 -6.41 7.76
CA VAL A 118 -1.58 -7.26 8.92
C VAL A 118 -3.08 -7.31 9.10
N VAL A 119 -3.65 -8.52 9.11
CA VAL A 119 -5.09 -8.72 9.23
C VAL A 119 -5.38 -9.62 10.42
N HIS A 120 -6.10 -9.09 11.40
CA HIS A 120 -6.81 -9.87 12.41
C HIS A 120 -8.22 -10.11 11.91
N TRP A 121 -8.61 -11.37 11.78
CA TRP A 121 -9.93 -11.75 11.30
C TRP A 121 -10.50 -12.86 12.19
N PRO A 122 -11.61 -12.63 12.91
CA PRO A 122 -12.19 -13.63 13.79
C PRO A 122 -12.50 -14.93 13.06
N ASN A 123 -12.11 -16.06 13.66
CA ASN A 123 -12.30 -17.41 13.10
C ASN A 123 -11.46 -17.74 11.85
N LYS A 124 -10.50 -16.90 11.44
CA LYS A 124 -9.48 -17.30 10.47
C LYS A 124 -8.18 -17.68 11.19
N PRO A 125 -7.50 -18.77 10.80
CA PRO A 125 -6.24 -19.16 11.42
C PRO A 125 -5.13 -18.16 11.07
N ALA A 126 -4.17 -18.02 11.98
CA ALA A 126 -2.95 -17.27 11.71
C ALA A 126 -2.18 -17.90 10.54
N GLN A 127 -1.78 -17.08 9.57
CA GLN A 127 -1.03 -17.51 8.41
C GLN A 127 -0.16 -16.38 7.87
N ARG A 128 0.85 -16.74 7.08
CA ARG A 128 1.66 -15.80 6.32
C ARG A 128 1.39 -16.00 4.84
N ILE A 129 1.01 -14.92 4.16
CA ILE A 129 0.78 -14.89 2.72
C ILE A 129 2.01 -14.27 2.06
N ASP A 130 2.69 -15.05 1.21
CA ASP A 130 3.90 -14.61 0.51
C ASP A 130 3.69 -14.38 -1.01
N TYR A 131 2.49 -14.67 -1.53
CA TYR A 131 2.13 -14.28 -2.89
C TYR A 131 1.78 -12.78 -2.97
N ARG A 132 1.85 -12.23 -4.18
CA ARG A 132 1.60 -10.81 -4.41
C ARG A 132 0.11 -10.45 -4.18
N THR A 133 -0.11 -9.42 -3.37
CA THR A 133 -1.42 -8.78 -3.15
C THR A 133 -1.33 -7.29 -3.49
N GLU A 134 -2.47 -6.64 -3.61
CA GLU A 134 -2.59 -5.20 -3.84
C GLU A 134 -3.64 -4.57 -2.91
N ASN A 135 -3.57 -3.26 -2.69
CA ASN A 135 -4.62 -2.56 -1.92
C ASN A 135 -6.01 -2.70 -2.57
N PHE A 136 -6.07 -2.93 -3.89
CA PHE A 136 -7.32 -3.22 -4.58
C PHE A 136 -7.99 -4.53 -4.14
N ASP A 137 -7.28 -5.42 -3.46
CA ASP A 137 -7.84 -6.67 -2.94
C ASP A 137 -8.60 -6.50 -1.63
N ILE A 138 -8.45 -5.37 -0.94
CA ILE A 138 -9.13 -5.09 0.32
C ILE A 138 -10.65 -5.04 0.10
N ALA A 139 -11.10 -4.26 -0.90
CA ALA A 139 -12.51 -4.08 -1.19
C ALA A 139 -13.26 -5.40 -1.47
N PRO A 140 -12.83 -6.26 -2.42
CA PRO A 140 -13.48 -7.55 -2.66
C PRO A 140 -13.36 -8.50 -1.47
N THR A 141 -12.29 -8.43 -0.66
CA THR A 141 -12.20 -9.22 0.57
C THR A 141 -13.28 -8.81 1.58
N LEU A 142 -13.48 -7.51 1.79
CA LEU A 142 -14.53 -7.03 2.69
C LEU A 142 -15.94 -7.32 2.13
N MET A 143 -16.16 -7.07 0.85
CA MET A 143 -17.45 -7.33 0.20
C MET A 143 -17.83 -8.82 0.26
N GLY A 144 -16.90 -9.70 -0.11
CA GLY A 144 -17.12 -11.14 -0.11
C GLY A 144 -17.20 -11.72 1.30
N ASP A 145 -16.13 -11.62 2.07
CA ASP A 145 -15.97 -12.37 3.32
C ASP A 145 -16.66 -11.70 4.51
N LEU A 146 -16.75 -10.37 4.54
CA LEU A 146 -17.32 -9.65 5.69
C LEU A 146 -18.79 -9.29 5.50
N LEU A 147 -19.18 -8.86 4.30
CA LEU A 147 -20.54 -8.39 4.01
C LEU A 147 -21.43 -9.46 3.36
N GLY A 148 -20.87 -10.62 3.01
CA GLY A 148 -21.65 -11.74 2.44
C GLY A 148 -22.07 -11.52 0.99
N CYS A 149 -21.37 -10.68 0.23
CA CYS A 149 -21.64 -10.42 -1.17
C CYS A 149 -20.87 -11.37 -2.10
N GLN A 150 -20.71 -12.65 -1.74
CA GLN A 150 -19.89 -13.60 -2.51
C GLN A 150 -20.44 -13.88 -3.93
N SER A 151 -21.73 -13.62 -4.18
CA SER A 151 -22.34 -13.79 -5.50
C SER A 151 -22.02 -12.65 -6.47
N SER A 152 -21.46 -11.54 -6.00
CA SER A 152 -21.12 -10.39 -6.84
C SER A 152 -19.70 -10.54 -7.38
N ASP A 153 -19.59 -10.57 -8.71
CA ASP A 153 -18.29 -10.60 -9.39
C ASP A 153 -17.47 -9.34 -9.04
N PRO A 154 -16.26 -9.47 -8.47
CA PRO A 154 -15.38 -8.35 -8.16
C PRO A 154 -15.16 -7.39 -9.33
N SER A 155 -15.13 -7.88 -10.56
CA SER A 155 -14.91 -7.06 -11.76
C SER A 155 -15.97 -5.96 -11.96
N HIS A 156 -17.14 -6.07 -11.31
CA HIS A 156 -18.18 -5.05 -11.36
C HIS A 156 -17.94 -3.87 -10.42
N TYR A 157 -17.02 -3.96 -9.45
CA TYR A 157 -16.84 -2.92 -8.43
C TYR A 157 -15.39 -2.71 -7.96
N ALA A 158 -14.45 -3.56 -8.36
CA ALA A 158 -13.05 -3.48 -7.97
C ALA A 158 -12.12 -4.05 -9.05
N THR A 159 -10.85 -3.63 -9.02
CA THR A 159 -9.74 -4.21 -9.82
C THR A 159 -9.12 -5.43 -9.14
N GLY A 160 -9.23 -5.54 -7.81
CA GLY A 160 -8.71 -6.67 -7.07
C GLY A 160 -9.63 -7.88 -7.08
N ASN A 161 -9.12 -8.99 -6.55
CA ASN A 161 -9.79 -10.30 -6.52
C ASN A 161 -9.86 -10.92 -5.12
N GLY A 162 -9.36 -10.21 -4.10
CA GLY A 162 -9.36 -10.67 -2.70
C GLY A 162 -7.97 -11.05 -2.20
N LEU A 163 -7.81 -11.03 -0.87
CA LEU A 163 -6.52 -11.16 -0.19
C LEU A 163 -6.11 -12.60 0.15
N PHE A 164 -7.08 -13.50 0.37
CA PHE A 164 -6.81 -14.79 1.01
C PHE A 164 -6.62 -15.97 0.05
N GLU A 165 -7.00 -15.82 -1.21
CA GLU A 165 -6.79 -16.83 -2.23
C GLU A 165 -5.62 -16.44 -3.15
N PRO A 166 -4.68 -17.36 -3.44
CA PRO A 166 -3.59 -17.08 -4.36
C PRO A 166 -4.14 -16.82 -5.76
N GLN A 167 -3.69 -15.72 -6.37
CA GLN A 167 -4.07 -15.34 -7.73
C GLN A 167 -2.83 -15.12 -8.57
N GLU A 168 -2.82 -15.67 -9.78
CA GLU A 168 -1.76 -15.35 -10.74
C GLU A 168 -2.00 -13.94 -11.30
N ARG A 169 -1.07 -13.03 -10.98
CA ARG A 169 -1.09 -11.65 -11.47
C ARG A 169 0.08 -11.42 -12.42
N PRO A 170 -0.08 -11.62 -13.73
CA PRO A 170 0.99 -11.36 -14.70
C PRO A 170 1.35 -9.88 -14.76
N TRP A 171 0.42 -9.01 -14.36
CA TRP A 171 0.59 -7.57 -14.30
C TRP A 171 -0.33 -6.97 -13.24
N SER A 172 -0.08 -5.70 -12.96
CA SER A 172 -0.70 -4.89 -11.91
C SER A 172 -0.68 -3.43 -12.33
N ILE A 173 -1.54 -2.59 -11.77
CA ILE A 173 -1.54 -1.16 -12.07
C ILE A 173 -1.28 -0.38 -10.78
N ALA A 174 -0.42 0.62 -10.86
CA ALA A 174 -0.24 1.61 -9.81
C ALA A 174 -0.41 3.01 -10.39
N HIS A 175 -0.87 3.95 -9.57
CA HIS A 175 -1.10 5.33 -9.96
C HIS A 175 -0.35 6.27 -9.02
N SER A 176 0.12 7.38 -9.57
CA SER A 176 0.57 8.56 -8.83
C SER A 176 -0.41 9.71 -9.08
N TYR A 177 -0.06 10.93 -8.70
CA TYR A 177 -0.89 12.10 -8.92
C TYR A 177 -1.18 12.39 -10.40
N MET A 178 -0.21 12.10 -11.28
CA MET A 178 -0.26 12.46 -12.69
C MET A 178 0.06 11.30 -13.63
N ASP A 179 0.72 10.27 -13.11
CA ASP A 179 1.24 9.17 -13.92
C ASP A 179 0.61 7.86 -13.48
N TYR A 180 0.63 6.86 -14.35
CA TYR A 180 0.28 5.50 -13.98
C TYR A 180 1.30 4.53 -14.55
N ALA A 181 1.43 3.38 -13.91
CA ALA A 181 2.36 2.37 -14.33
C ALA A 181 1.71 1.00 -14.37
N LEU A 182 1.98 0.30 -15.46
CA LEU A 182 1.79 -1.13 -15.57
C LEU A 182 3.01 -1.83 -14.98
N LEU A 183 2.78 -2.67 -13.97
CA LEU A 183 3.81 -3.38 -13.23
C LEU A 183 3.76 -4.87 -13.55
N THR A 184 4.79 -5.37 -14.24
CA THR A 184 5.02 -6.81 -14.38
C THR A 184 6.00 -7.28 -13.31
N LYS A 185 6.35 -8.57 -13.32
CA LYS A 185 7.36 -9.12 -12.42
C LYS A 185 8.75 -8.51 -12.65
N GLU A 186 9.08 -8.15 -13.89
CA GLU A 186 10.40 -7.67 -14.27
C GLU A 186 10.46 -6.15 -14.51
N LEU A 187 9.34 -5.54 -14.92
CA LEU A 187 9.33 -4.19 -15.49
C LEU A 187 8.19 -3.32 -14.92
N ALA A 188 8.39 -2.02 -15.04
CA ALA A 188 7.36 -0.99 -14.92
C ALA A 188 7.28 -0.24 -16.27
N VAL A 189 6.10 -0.21 -16.88
CA VAL A 189 5.81 0.66 -18.04
C VAL A 189 5.04 1.85 -17.50
N VAL A 190 5.71 2.99 -17.41
CA VAL A 190 5.21 4.23 -16.82
C VAL A 190 4.68 5.12 -17.95
N THR A 191 3.42 5.52 -17.85
CA THR A 191 2.81 6.51 -18.75
C THR A 191 2.65 7.81 -18.00
N HIS A 192 3.24 8.86 -18.55
CA HIS A 192 3.20 10.19 -17.98
C HIS A 192 1.99 10.99 -18.46
N ALA A 193 1.57 11.99 -17.70
CA ALA A 193 0.51 12.92 -18.12
C ALA A 193 0.78 13.61 -19.47
N SER A 194 2.05 13.73 -19.88
CA SER A 194 2.44 14.27 -21.20
C SER A 194 2.17 13.31 -22.37
N GLY A 195 1.81 12.06 -22.10
CA GLY A 195 1.67 10.98 -23.08
C GLY A 195 2.96 10.22 -23.37
N ASN A 196 4.10 10.65 -22.80
CA ASN A 196 5.35 9.91 -22.91
C ASN A 196 5.29 8.61 -22.10
N VAL A 197 5.98 7.59 -22.60
CA VAL A 197 6.05 6.27 -21.97
C VAL A 197 7.50 5.91 -21.71
N ASP A 198 7.83 5.66 -20.44
CA ASP A 198 9.11 5.13 -20.00
C ASP A 198 8.96 3.67 -19.59
N VAL A 199 9.98 2.86 -19.90
CA VAL A 199 10.06 1.48 -19.45
C VAL A 199 11.28 1.35 -18.55
N VAL A 200 11.07 0.87 -17.33
CA VAL A 200 12.11 0.69 -16.33
C VAL A 200 12.06 -0.72 -15.75
N SER A 201 13.20 -1.23 -15.29
CA SER A 201 13.24 -2.43 -14.45
C SER A 201 12.58 -2.18 -13.09
N ARG A 202 12.33 -3.24 -12.31
CA ARG A 202 11.92 -3.10 -10.89
C ARG A 202 12.95 -2.36 -10.02
N SER A 203 14.19 -2.20 -10.49
CA SER A 203 15.25 -1.40 -9.85
C SER A 203 15.37 0.02 -10.44
N LEU A 204 14.37 0.46 -11.22
CA LEU A 204 14.31 1.78 -11.85
C LEU A 204 15.44 2.04 -12.86
N GLU A 205 15.99 0.99 -13.48
CA GLU A 205 16.93 1.14 -14.59
C GLU A 205 16.16 1.26 -15.92
N PRO A 206 16.46 2.26 -16.77
CA PRO A 206 15.81 2.39 -18.06
C PRO A 206 16.04 1.18 -18.95
N VAL A 207 14.96 0.65 -19.54
CA VAL A 207 14.99 -0.44 -20.51
C VAL A 207 14.65 0.11 -21.88
N ARG A 208 15.63 0.10 -22.78
CA ARG A 208 15.45 0.58 -24.16
C ARG A 208 14.89 -0.53 -25.04
N ASN A 209 14.11 -0.14 -26.04
CA ASN A 209 13.55 -1.04 -27.07
C ASN A 209 12.64 -2.15 -26.52
N TYR A 210 11.96 -1.90 -25.39
CA TYR A 210 10.92 -2.81 -24.91
C TYR A 210 9.63 -2.59 -25.69
N GLU A 211 9.09 -3.65 -26.27
CA GLU A 211 7.75 -3.65 -26.85
C GLU A 211 6.78 -4.30 -25.88
N LEU A 212 5.82 -3.51 -25.39
CA LEU A 212 4.72 -4.04 -24.59
C LEU A 212 3.87 -4.96 -25.47
N LYS A 213 3.62 -6.18 -25.00
CA LYS A 213 2.77 -7.13 -25.73
C LYS A 213 1.39 -6.51 -25.95
N PRO A 214 0.86 -6.47 -27.20
CA PRO A 214 -0.45 -5.87 -27.46
C PRO A 214 -1.59 -6.45 -26.61
N SER A 215 -1.53 -7.75 -26.31
CA SER A 215 -2.50 -8.42 -25.43
C SER A 215 -2.51 -7.89 -23.99
N ILE A 216 -1.36 -7.44 -23.48
CA ILE A 216 -1.27 -6.83 -22.15
C ILE A 216 -1.75 -5.38 -22.23
N ALA A 217 -1.34 -4.63 -23.26
CA ALA A 217 -1.77 -3.26 -23.47
C ALA A 217 -3.30 -3.13 -23.54
N ILE A 218 -3.96 -4.01 -24.32
CA ILE A 218 -5.43 -4.04 -24.43
C ILE A 218 -6.07 -4.30 -23.06
N ARG A 219 -5.61 -5.31 -22.31
CA ARG A 219 -6.15 -5.60 -20.98
C ARG A 219 -6.00 -4.45 -19.99
N VAL A 220 -4.89 -3.72 -20.06
CA VAL A 220 -4.68 -2.53 -19.21
C VAL A 220 -5.65 -1.42 -19.60
N LEU A 221 -5.82 -1.16 -20.89
CA LEU A 221 -6.79 -0.18 -21.38
C LEU A 221 -8.22 -0.55 -20.97
N GLU A 222 -8.60 -1.82 -21.08
CA GLU A 222 -9.89 -2.34 -20.60
C GLU A 222 -10.03 -2.12 -19.10
N GLU A 223 -9.00 -2.45 -18.31
CA GLU A 223 -9.02 -2.32 -16.85
C GLU A 223 -9.15 -0.86 -16.40
N ILE A 224 -8.36 0.06 -16.97
CA ILE A 224 -8.44 1.49 -16.62
C ILE A 224 -9.71 2.15 -17.13
N SER A 225 -10.34 1.65 -18.20
CA SER A 225 -11.55 2.23 -18.76
C SER A 225 -12.84 1.63 -18.22
N ARG A 226 -12.78 0.50 -17.50
CA ARG A 226 -13.95 -0.29 -17.08
C ARG A 226 -15.02 0.50 -16.33
N PHE A 227 -14.62 1.51 -15.56
CA PHE A 227 -15.54 2.30 -14.72
C PHE A 227 -15.85 3.70 -15.28
N TYR A 228 -15.42 4.00 -16.51
CA TYR A 228 -15.79 5.23 -17.19
C TYR A 228 -17.07 5.01 -18.01
N GLU A 229 -18.04 5.90 -17.85
CA GLU A 229 -19.29 5.96 -18.64
C GLU A 229 -19.14 6.80 -19.91
#